data_AF-A0A7T4UL05-F1
#
_entry.id   AF-A0A7T4UL05-F1
#
_cell.length_a   1.000
_cell.length_b   1.000
_cell.length_c   1.000
_cell.angle_alpha   90.00
_cell.angle_beta   90.00
_cell.angle_gamma   90.00
#
_symmetry.space_group_name_H-M   'P 1'
#
loop_
_entity.id
_entity.type
_entity.pdbx_description
1 polymer ?
#
loop_
_entity_poly.entity_id
_entity_poly.type
_entity_poly.pdbx_seq_one_letter_code
_entity_poly.pdbx_strand_id
1 'polypeptide(L)'
;MFCKKFIFLLALTGFVALGFISCNTKNRGEWEVSATSRDTMLNAETNVSDASTLILEIEGHTDDSVKVHGISIAGGDIKKELKVDWYNPKVAVQFQAYLAKKGSLKIKYYVPTNY
;
A
#
# COMPACT_ATOMS: atom_id res chain seq x y z
N MET A 1 -15.80 17.12 6.59
CA MET A 1 -16.09 18.11 5.54
C MET A 1 -17.19 17.55 4.66
N PHE A 2 -18.30 18.28 4.53
CA PHE A 2 -19.62 17.80 4.10
C PHE A 2 -19.64 17.22 2.67
N CYS A 3 -20.07 15.96 2.53
CA CYS A 3 -20.43 15.37 1.24
C CYS A 3 -21.88 15.78 0.91
N LYS A 4 -22.08 16.70 -0.04
CA LYS A 4 -23.41 17.19 -0.44
C LYS A 4 -24.19 16.07 -1.15
N LYS A 5 -25.38 15.74 -0.62
CA LYS A 5 -26.35 14.83 -1.24
C LYS A 5 -27.23 15.62 -2.22
N PHE A 6 -27.12 15.35 -3.51
CA PHE A 6 -28.17 15.70 -4.48
C PHE A 6 -29.06 14.46 -4.66
N ILE A 7 -30.32 14.56 -4.26
CA ILE A 7 -31.34 13.53 -4.50
C ILE A 7 -32.05 13.94 -5.79
N PHE A 8 -31.73 13.25 -6.89
CA PHE A 8 -32.58 13.27 -8.09
C PHE A 8 -33.53 12.08 -8.00
N LEU A 9 -34.81 12.38 -7.83
CA LEU A 9 -35.90 11.42 -7.93
C LEU A 9 -36.51 11.57 -9.32
N LEU A 10 -36.38 10.58 -10.20
CA LEU A 10 -37.50 10.02 -10.97
C LEU A 10 -37.08 8.89 -11.92
N ALA A 11 -37.96 7.88 -11.98
CA ALA A 11 -38.26 6.98 -13.08
C ALA A 11 -37.31 5.81 -13.42
N LEU A 12 -37.61 4.67 -12.80
CA LEU A 12 -37.97 3.41 -13.48
C LEU A 12 -37.14 3.03 -14.74
N THR A 13 -36.06 2.30 -14.53
CA THR A 13 -35.66 1.13 -15.34
C THR A 13 -34.47 0.46 -14.64
N GLY A 14 -34.53 -0.86 -14.51
CA GLY A 14 -33.59 -1.64 -13.72
C GLY A 14 -32.19 -1.59 -14.31
N PHE A 15 -31.24 -1.07 -13.52
CA PHE A 15 -29.86 -1.52 -13.50
C PHE A 15 -29.35 -1.18 -12.10
N VAL A 16 -28.92 -2.20 -11.36
CA VAL A 16 -28.24 -2.03 -10.08
C VAL A 16 -26.95 -1.27 -10.37
N ALA A 17 -27.00 0.06 -10.28
CA ALA A 17 -25.82 0.90 -10.30
C ALA A 17 -25.08 0.63 -8.99
N LEU A 18 -24.23 -0.40 -8.99
CA LEU A 18 -23.12 -0.53 -8.05
C LEU A 18 -22.26 0.72 -8.26
N GLY A 19 -22.56 1.76 -7.50
CA GLY A 19 -21.76 2.97 -7.44
C GLY A 19 -20.35 2.56 -7.02
N PHE A 20 -19.43 2.56 -7.96
CA PHE A 20 -18.00 2.51 -7.66
C PHE A 20 -17.67 3.81 -6.94
N ILE A 21 -17.72 3.76 -5.61
CA ILE A 21 -17.19 4.80 -4.74
C ILE A 21 -15.67 4.74 -4.91
N SER A 22 -15.16 5.40 -5.95
CA SER A 22 -13.72 5.61 -6.13
C SER A 22 -13.26 6.64 -5.11
N CYS A 23 -12.95 6.18 -3.89
CA CYS A 23 -12.23 6.98 -2.92
C CYS A 23 -10.83 7.24 -3.49
N ASN A 24 -10.45 8.50 -3.67
CA ASN A 24 -9.20 8.90 -4.31
C ASN A 24 -8.02 8.60 -3.35
N THR A 25 -7.50 7.36 -3.38
CA THR A 25 -6.42 6.90 -2.49
C THR A 25 -5.02 7.28 -3.00
N LYS A 26 -4.83 8.47 -3.59
CA LYS A 26 -3.59 8.77 -4.32
C LYS A 26 -2.30 8.66 -3.50
N ASN A 27 -2.34 8.78 -2.18
CA ASN A 27 -1.15 8.66 -1.34
C ASN A 27 -1.11 7.40 -0.50
N ARG A 28 -2.00 6.43 -0.76
CA ARG A 28 -2.07 5.17 -0.02
C ARG A 28 -2.42 4.01 -0.94
N GLY A 29 -1.88 2.84 -0.65
CA GLY A 29 -2.23 1.64 -1.39
C GLY A 29 -1.66 0.39 -0.75
N GLU A 30 -1.83 -0.73 -1.42
CA GLU A 30 -1.32 -2.02 -0.96
C GLU A 30 -0.73 -2.82 -2.12
N TRP A 31 0.30 -3.60 -1.80
CA TRP A 31 0.84 -4.63 -2.66
C TRP A 31 0.75 -5.98 -1.95
N GLU A 32 0.47 -7.01 -2.73
CA GLU A 32 0.54 -8.39 -2.29
C GLU A 32 1.78 -9.06 -2.89
N VAL A 33 2.65 -9.56 -2.02
CA VAL A 33 3.83 -10.35 -2.38
C VAL A 33 3.49 -11.81 -2.05
N SER A 34 2.88 -12.51 -3.01
CA SER A 34 2.42 -13.89 -2.84
C SER A 34 3.53 -14.94 -2.97
N ALA A 35 4.69 -14.56 -3.52
CA ALA A 35 5.86 -15.42 -3.66
C ALA A 35 7.10 -14.72 -3.08
N THR A 36 7.30 -14.86 -1.76
CA THR A 36 8.37 -14.19 -1.01
C THR A 36 9.78 -14.69 -1.32
N SER A 37 9.93 -15.69 -2.20
CA SER A 37 11.22 -16.21 -2.69
C SER A 37 11.85 -15.38 -3.80
N ARG A 38 11.19 -14.32 -4.26
CA ARG A 38 11.65 -13.49 -5.39
C ARG A 38 11.80 -12.04 -4.99
N ASP A 39 12.95 -11.47 -5.33
CA ASP A 39 13.16 -10.03 -5.22
C ASP A 39 12.20 -9.30 -6.15
N THR A 40 11.54 -8.26 -5.63
CA THR A 40 10.47 -7.54 -6.33
C THR A 40 10.60 -6.05 -6.07
N MET A 41 10.43 -5.24 -7.11
CA MET A 41 10.30 -3.78 -6.96
C MET A 41 8.81 -3.41 -6.97
N LEU A 42 8.35 -2.79 -5.90
CA LEU A 42 6.96 -2.37 -5.72
C LEU A 42 6.86 -0.88 -5.99
N ASN A 43 6.13 -0.49 -7.03
CA ASN A 43 6.03 0.89 -7.48
C ASN A 43 4.61 1.44 -7.34
N ALA A 44 4.51 2.72 -6.98
CA ALA A 44 3.27 3.50 -7.01
C ALA A 44 3.56 4.97 -7.29
N GLU A 45 2.52 5.73 -7.65
CA GLU A 45 2.58 7.18 -7.79
C GLU A 45 1.68 7.85 -6.77
N THR A 46 2.18 8.93 -6.20
CA THR A 46 1.52 9.77 -5.20
C THR A 46 1.52 11.22 -5.64
N ASN A 47 0.71 12.04 -4.98
CA ASN A 47 0.66 13.48 -5.23
C ASN A 47 1.63 14.28 -4.36
N VAL A 48 2.48 13.63 -3.57
CA VAL A 48 3.38 14.30 -2.63
C VAL A 48 4.63 14.73 -3.39
N SER A 49 4.82 16.04 -3.55
CA SER A 49 5.99 16.64 -4.21
C SER A 49 7.10 17.04 -3.24
N ASP A 50 6.75 17.22 -1.96
CA ASP A 50 7.64 17.78 -0.95
C ASP A 50 8.20 16.68 -0.04
N ALA A 51 9.19 17.06 0.79
CA ALA A 51 9.70 16.20 1.84
C ALA A 51 8.58 15.70 2.77
N SER A 52 8.46 14.39 2.89
CA SER A 52 7.46 13.71 3.72
C SER A 52 8.04 12.40 4.27
N THR A 53 7.18 11.58 4.87
CA THR A 53 7.49 10.26 5.39
C THR A 53 6.69 9.21 4.64
N LEU A 54 7.34 8.17 4.14
CA LEU A 54 6.67 6.96 3.67
C LEU A 54 6.47 6.02 4.87
N ILE A 55 5.21 5.71 5.16
CA ILE A 55 4.80 4.74 6.18
C ILE A 55 4.49 3.43 5.46
N LEU A 56 5.15 2.35 5.88
CA LEU A 56 4.93 1.00 5.38
C LEU A 56 4.39 0.11 6.48
N GLU A 57 3.18 -0.40 6.31
CA GLU A 57 2.61 -1.44 7.18
C GLU A 57 2.79 -2.80 6.49
N ILE A 58 3.49 -3.71 7.15
CA ILE A 58 3.88 -5.00 6.62
C ILE A 58 3.23 -6.07 7.49
N GLU A 59 2.37 -6.88 6.87
CA GLU A 59 1.59 -7.92 7.53
C GLU A 59 1.67 -9.22 6.73
N GLY A 60 1.81 -10.37 7.40
CA GLY A 60 1.79 -11.67 6.74
C GLY A 60 2.67 -12.69 7.44
N HIS A 61 3.16 -13.66 6.68
CA HIS A 61 4.00 -14.74 7.19
C HIS A 61 5.11 -15.08 6.21
N THR A 62 6.33 -15.27 6.69
CA THR A 62 7.45 -15.82 5.90
C THR A 62 8.17 -16.92 6.65
N ASP A 63 8.70 -17.90 5.93
CA ASP A 63 9.42 -19.03 6.54
C ASP A 63 10.79 -18.64 7.12
N ASP A 64 11.39 -17.56 6.60
CA ASP A 64 12.64 -16.97 7.10
C ASP A 64 12.61 -15.44 6.90
N SER A 65 13.71 -14.80 7.24
CA SER A 65 13.97 -13.37 7.13
C SER A 65 13.90 -12.84 5.70
N VAL A 66 13.35 -11.63 5.58
CA VAL A 66 13.20 -10.84 4.35
C VAL A 66 13.78 -9.44 4.54
N LYS A 67 13.89 -8.66 3.47
CA LYS A 67 14.13 -7.22 3.55
C LYS A 67 13.04 -6.42 2.86
N VAL A 68 12.56 -5.37 3.51
CA VAL A 68 11.63 -4.39 2.93
C VAL A 68 12.27 -3.02 3.01
N HIS A 69 12.48 -2.41 1.84
CA HIS A 69 13.19 -1.14 1.68
C HIS A 69 14.56 -1.14 2.38
N GLY A 70 15.32 -2.22 2.21
CA GLY A 70 16.64 -2.42 2.82
C GLY A 70 16.63 -2.81 4.30
N ILE A 71 15.48 -2.73 4.99
CA ILE A 71 15.36 -3.10 6.41
C ILE A 71 15.08 -4.59 6.55
N SER A 72 15.93 -5.28 7.31
CA SER A 72 15.75 -6.71 7.63
C SER A 72 14.61 -6.94 8.62
N ILE A 73 13.77 -7.92 8.30
CA ILE A 73 12.63 -8.38 9.11
C ILE A 73 12.79 -9.88 9.30
N ALA A 74 12.73 -10.34 10.57
CA ALA A 74 12.78 -11.77 10.89
C ALA A 74 11.52 -12.49 10.38
N GLY A 75 11.67 -13.78 10.03
CA GLY A 75 10.54 -14.62 9.61
C GLY A 75 9.59 -14.97 10.74
N GLY A 76 8.58 -15.78 10.41
CA GLY A 76 7.41 -16.07 11.24
C GLY A 76 6.25 -15.15 10.88
N ASP A 77 5.35 -14.96 11.84
CA ASP A 77 4.23 -14.01 11.70
C ASP A 77 4.74 -12.57 11.83
N ILE A 78 4.53 -11.79 10.78
CA ILE A 78 5.03 -10.43 10.65
C ILE A 78 3.86 -9.46 10.81
N LYS A 79 4.03 -8.50 11.72
CA LYS A 79 3.23 -7.28 11.83
C LYS A 79 4.13 -6.13 12.23
N LYS A 80 4.55 -5.32 11.25
CA LYS A 80 5.51 -4.22 11.45
C LYS A 80 5.09 -2.95 10.74
N GLU A 81 5.42 -1.83 11.34
CA GLU A 81 5.35 -0.51 10.71
C GLU A 81 6.79 0.02 10.53
N LEU A 82 7.11 0.50 9.33
CA LEU A 82 8.35 1.20 9.03
C LEU A 82 8.02 2.64 8.63
N LYS A 83 8.83 3.59 9.11
CA LYS A 83 8.77 5.00 8.70
C LYS A 83 10.10 5.36 8.05
N VAL A 84 10.05 5.80 6.82
CA VAL A 84 11.25 6.17 6.05
C VAL A 84 11.04 7.55 5.43
N ASP A 85 12.10 8.33 5.34
CA ASP A 85 12.04 9.65 4.69
C ASP A 85 11.72 9.49 3.20
N TRP A 86 10.87 10.36 2.66
CA TRP A 86 10.41 10.29 1.28
C TRP A 86 10.30 11.66 0.63
N TYR A 87 10.81 11.80 -0.59
CA TYR A 87 10.96 13.10 -1.25
C TYR A 87 10.50 13.10 -2.72
N ASN A 88 9.78 12.07 -3.17
CA ASN A 88 9.43 11.90 -4.57
C ASN A 88 7.96 11.45 -4.72
N PRO A 89 7.19 11.97 -5.70
CA PRO A 89 5.85 11.46 -5.96
C PRO A 89 5.83 9.97 -6.32
N LYS A 90 6.88 9.44 -6.94
CA LYS A 90 6.99 8.01 -7.28
C LYS A 90 7.51 7.24 -6.07
N VAL A 91 6.68 6.39 -5.48
CA VAL A 91 7.05 5.44 -4.42
C VAL A 91 7.70 4.21 -5.04
N ALA A 92 8.89 3.84 -4.55
CA ALA A 92 9.61 2.64 -4.97
C ALA A 92 10.11 1.88 -3.74
N VAL A 93 9.49 0.74 -3.45
CA VAL A 93 9.81 -0.11 -2.30
C VAL A 93 10.44 -1.40 -2.80
N GLN A 94 11.70 -1.63 -2.41
CA GLN A 94 12.39 -2.88 -2.73
C GLN A 94 11.98 -3.97 -1.73
N PHE A 95 11.43 -5.07 -2.22
CA PHE A 95 11.28 -6.31 -1.49
C PHE A 95 12.43 -7.26 -1.88
N GLN A 96 13.11 -7.84 -0.89
CA GLN A 96 14.11 -8.87 -1.12
C GLN A 96 13.78 -10.10 -0.29
N ALA A 97 13.84 -11.26 -0.93
CA ALA A 97 13.59 -12.54 -0.28
C ALA A 97 14.60 -12.82 0.85
N TYR A 98 15.85 -12.39 0.66
CA TYR A 98 16.98 -12.68 1.53
C TYR A 98 17.12 -14.20 1.78
N LEU A 99 16.64 -14.73 2.90
CA LEU A 99 16.67 -16.18 3.20
C LEU A 99 15.32 -16.88 2.98
N ALA A 100 14.21 -16.12 2.92
CA ALA A 100 12.87 -16.68 2.76
C ALA A 100 12.70 -17.44 1.44
N LYS A 101 11.99 -18.56 1.50
CA LYS A 101 11.61 -19.39 0.34
C LYS A 101 10.10 -19.50 0.17
N LYS A 102 9.33 -19.27 1.24
CA LYS A 102 7.88 -19.41 1.29
C LYS A 102 7.26 -18.31 2.12
N GLY A 103 5.97 -18.09 1.88
CA GLY A 103 5.17 -17.12 2.60
C GLY A 103 4.52 -16.10 1.68
N SER A 104 3.77 -15.21 2.31
CA SER A 104 3.09 -14.11 1.65
C SER A 104 3.09 -12.89 2.56
N LEU A 105 3.23 -11.72 1.95
CA LEU A 105 3.19 -10.45 2.65
C LEU A 105 2.22 -9.50 1.96
N LYS A 106 1.48 -8.76 2.77
CA LYS A 106 0.77 -7.56 2.38
C LYS A 106 1.59 -6.37 2.86
N ILE A 107 1.97 -5.50 1.93
CA ILE A 107 2.71 -4.27 2.21
C ILE A 107 1.80 -3.11 1.83
N LYS A 108 1.29 -2.41 2.84
CA LYS A 108 0.51 -1.18 2.65
C LYS A 108 1.45 0.01 2.73
N TYR A 109 1.23 1.02 1.89
CA TYR A 109 1.95 2.27 1.96
C TYR A 109 1.01 3.43 2.25
N TYR A 110 1.53 4.44 2.93
CA TYR A 110 0.90 5.75 3.08
C TYR A 110 1.97 6.84 3.10
N VAL A 111 1.79 7.87 2.27
CA VAL A 111 2.61 9.09 2.28
C VAL A 111 1.73 10.25 2.77
N PRO A 112 1.91 10.74 4.02
CA PRO A 112 1.16 11.88 4.51
C PRO A 112 1.43 13.12 3.66
N THR A 113 0.40 13.92 3.44
CA THR A 113 0.56 15.29 2.92
C THR A 113 0.66 16.22 4.11
N ASN A 114 1.74 16.98 4.20
CA ASN A 114 1.76 18.17 5.04
C ASN A 114 0.82 19.18 4.36
N TYR A 115 -0.29 19.51 5.03
CA TYR A 115 -1.21 20.56 4.59
C TYR A 115 -0.70 21.93 5.05
#